data_AF-A0A660ZP54-F1
#
_entry.id   AF-A0A660ZP54-F1
#
_cell.length_a   1.000
_cell.length_b   1.000
_cell.length_c   1.000
_cell.angle_alpha   90.00
_cell.angle_beta   90.00
_cell.angle_gamma   90.00
#
_symmetry.space_group_name_H-M   'P 1'
#
loop_
_entity.id
_entity.type
_entity.pdbx_description
1 polymer ?
#
loop_
_entity_poly.entity_id
_entity_poly.type
_entity_poly.pdbx_seq_one_letter_code
_entity_poly.pdbx_strand_id
1 'polypeptide(L)'
;ATDRYREVRDLLCDVAKKSELGEGVFRAAVKEIFDREPFTLNDMFEEERTKVIGHLTAKRLNNVYDAFAKIYDETKALLVTLKDYRMKPPQSLLVPAEAILNRQLTEEVSRWERSLEHSSLIGIKRVIQEAAQHGIEIDRSAASHSFTELVLEQIERAVESRNANLVDAILNFVELSATINVKLDESTIQDRIFEHMEKIFAPGEGETMREEKTAKKAGSSKKKASRPGRKEAKFAERFVALAERFNFGTSKWLGDRS
;
A
#
# COMPACT_ATOMS: atom_id res chain seq x y z
N ALA A 1 -40.34 -20.15 -14.97
CA ALA A 1 -39.98 -19.30 -13.81
C ALA A 1 -38.54 -18.78 -13.93
N THR A 2 -37.58 -19.63 -14.29
CA THR A 2 -36.14 -19.32 -14.38
C THR A 2 -35.76 -18.31 -15.46
N ASP A 3 -36.40 -18.33 -16.63
CA ASP A 3 -36.14 -17.35 -17.70
C ASP A 3 -36.68 -15.96 -17.35
N ARG A 4 -37.89 -15.90 -16.77
CA ARG A 4 -38.50 -14.66 -16.30
C ARG A 4 -37.65 -14.01 -15.20
N TYR A 5 -37.11 -14.81 -14.27
CA TYR A 5 -36.18 -14.33 -13.25
C TYR A 5 -34.89 -13.73 -13.86
N ARG A 6 -34.33 -14.39 -14.87
CA ARG A 6 -33.09 -13.95 -15.53
C ARG A 6 -33.29 -12.63 -16.28
N GLU A 7 -34.42 -12.50 -16.96
CA GLU A 7 -34.82 -11.27 -17.66
C GLU A 7 -35.06 -10.11 -16.66
N VAL A 8 -35.75 -10.38 -15.54
CA VAL A 8 -35.91 -9.41 -14.43
C VAL A 8 -34.54 -8.97 -13.91
N ARG A 9 -33.65 -9.91 -13.61
CA ARG A 9 -32.32 -9.66 -13.06
C ARG A 9 -31.49 -8.76 -13.98
N ASP A 10 -31.43 -9.06 -15.27
CA ASP A 10 -30.61 -8.33 -16.23
C ASP A 10 -31.13 -6.91 -16.42
N LEU A 11 -32.45 -6.76 -16.49
CA LEU A 11 -33.10 -5.47 -16.58
C LEU A 11 -32.93 -4.63 -15.30
N LEU A 12 -33.01 -5.25 -14.11
CA LEU A 12 -32.75 -4.59 -12.83
C LEU A 12 -31.31 -4.13 -12.69
N CYS A 13 -30.35 -4.96 -13.10
CA CYS A 13 -28.95 -4.56 -13.17
C CYS A 13 -28.75 -3.37 -14.11
N ASP A 14 -29.42 -3.37 -15.26
CA ASP A 14 -29.36 -2.29 -16.23
C ASP A 14 -30.02 -1.00 -15.74
N VAL A 15 -31.18 -1.08 -15.09
CA VAL A 15 -31.85 0.08 -14.48
C VAL A 15 -30.99 0.64 -13.34
N ALA A 16 -30.41 -0.21 -12.49
CA ALA A 16 -29.50 0.24 -11.42
C ALA A 16 -28.26 0.94 -11.98
N LYS A 17 -27.70 0.47 -13.11
CA LYS A 17 -26.59 1.16 -13.81
C LYS A 17 -27.03 2.49 -14.41
N LYS A 18 -28.17 2.53 -15.09
CA LYS A 18 -28.64 3.70 -15.87
C LYS A 18 -29.25 4.80 -15.00
N SER A 19 -29.91 4.48 -13.89
CA SER A 19 -30.77 5.41 -13.17
C SER A 19 -30.08 6.26 -12.10
N GLU A 20 -30.46 7.54 -11.97
CA GLU A 20 -30.09 8.44 -10.85
C GLU A 20 -30.98 8.22 -9.61
N LEU A 21 -31.61 7.06 -9.49
CA LEU A 21 -32.95 6.98 -8.92
C LEU A 21 -32.96 6.35 -7.53
N GLY A 22 -33.73 6.95 -6.61
CA GLY A 22 -33.96 6.41 -5.27
C GLY A 22 -34.91 5.21 -5.31
N GLU A 23 -35.05 4.51 -4.18
CA GLU A 23 -35.87 3.30 -4.03
C GLU A 23 -37.31 3.46 -4.56
N GLY A 24 -37.89 4.66 -4.44
CA GLY A 24 -39.24 4.96 -4.95
C GLY A 24 -39.37 4.90 -6.48
N VAL A 25 -38.33 5.32 -7.20
CA VAL A 25 -38.35 5.29 -8.67
C VAL A 25 -37.85 3.93 -9.20
N PHE A 26 -37.02 3.23 -8.41
CA PHE A 26 -36.76 1.79 -8.61
C PHE A 26 -38.07 0.99 -8.58
N ARG A 27 -38.94 1.19 -7.58
CA ARG A 27 -40.27 0.56 -7.53
C ARG A 27 -41.15 0.93 -8.71
N ALA A 28 -41.11 2.19 -9.16
CA ALA A 28 -41.90 2.64 -10.30
C ALA A 28 -41.48 1.97 -11.61
N ALA A 29 -40.17 1.89 -11.89
CA ALA A 29 -39.64 1.22 -13.07
C ALA A 29 -40.00 -0.27 -13.08
N VAL A 30 -39.85 -0.95 -11.94
CA VAL A 30 -40.21 -2.37 -11.79
C VAL A 30 -41.71 -2.59 -12.01
N LYS A 31 -42.56 -1.70 -11.51
CA LYS A 31 -44.02 -1.75 -11.70
C LYS A 31 -44.44 -1.53 -13.16
N GLU A 32 -43.75 -0.65 -13.89
CA GLU A 32 -44.03 -0.38 -15.31
C GLU A 32 -43.66 -1.59 -16.20
N ILE A 33 -42.64 -2.35 -15.82
CA ILE A 33 -42.18 -3.54 -16.54
C ILE A 33 -43.01 -4.77 -16.16
N PHE A 34 -43.34 -4.93 -14.88
CA PHE A 34 -44.08 -6.06 -14.35
C PHE A 34 -45.48 -5.60 -13.92
N ASP A 35 -46.37 -5.51 -14.90
CA ASP A 35 -47.77 -5.06 -14.76
C ASP A 35 -48.62 -5.89 -13.75
N ARG A 36 -48.04 -6.91 -13.11
CA ARG A 36 -48.68 -7.74 -12.07
C ARG A 36 -47.64 -8.19 -11.02
N GLU A 37 -47.83 -7.65 -9.82
CA GLU A 37 -47.12 -7.84 -8.54
C GLU A 37 -45.88 -6.96 -8.28
N PRO A 38 -45.80 -6.29 -7.09
CA PRO A 38 -44.68 -5.44 -6.74
C PRO A 38 -43.45 -6.31 -6.40
N PHE A 39 -42.56 -6.51 -7.36
CA PHE A 39 -41.25 -7.11 -7.13
C PHE A 39 -40.34 -6.10 -6.40
N THR A 40 -39.73 -6.51 -5.30
CA THR A 40 -38.88 -5.68 -4.44
C THR A 40 -37.45 -6.22 -4.36
N LEU A 41 -36.51 -5.43 -3.83
CA LEU A 41 -35.15 -5.91 -3.56
C LEU A 41 -35.12 -7.13 -2.62
N ASN A 42 -36.14 -7.29 -1.77
CA ASN A 42 -36.24 -8.42 -0.85
C ASN A 42 -36.60 -9.73 -1.57
N ASP A 43 -37.13 -9.66 -2.78
CA ASP A 43 -37.48 -10.80 -3.61
C ASP A 43 -36.29 -11.29 -4.47
N MET A 44 -35.15 -10.57 -4.43
CA MET A 44 -33.90 -10.95 -5.08
C MET A 44 -33.07 -11.86 -4.17
N PHE A 45 -32.30 -12.78 -4.79
CA PHE A 45 -31.25 -13.50 -4.06
C PHE A 45 -30.26 -12.52 -3.41
N GLU A 46 -29.72 -12.90 -2.26
CA GLU A 46 -28.88 -12.04 -1.43
C GLU A 46 -27.67 -11.47 -2.18
N GLU A 47 -26.99 -12.28 -2.99
CA GLU A 47 -25.86 -11.83 -3.81
C GLU A 47 -26.26 -10.74 -4.82
N GLU A 48 -27.44 -10.86 -5.41
CA GLU A 48 -27.92 -9.95 -6.44
C GLU A 48 -28.46 -8.66 -5.82
N ARG A 49 -29.17 -8.77 -4.69
CA ARG A 49 -29.54 -7.62 -3.86
C ARG A 49 -28.30 -6.83 -3.46
N THR A 50 -27.26 -7.51 -3.02
CA THR A 50 -25.98 -6.89 -2.64
C THR A 50 -25.33 -6.17 -3.82
N LYS A 51 -25.35 -6.78 -5.02
CA LYS A 51 -24.86 -6.14 -6.25
C LYS A 51 -25.66 -4.87 -6.58
N VAL A 52 -26.99 -4.93 -6.58
CA VAL A 52 -27.85 -3.77 -6.92
C VAL A 52 -27.66 -2.64 -5.91
N ILE A 53 -27.69 -2.94 -4.61
CA ILE A 53 -27.44 -1.96 -3.55
C ILE A 53 -26.05 -1.35 -3.69
N GLY A 54 -25.03 -2.18 -3.97
CA GLY A 54 -23.67 -1.73 -4.22
C GLY A 54 -23.58 -0.73 -5.37
N HIS A 55 -24.24 -0.99 -6.50
CA HIS A 55 -24.26 -0.08 -7.65
C HIS A 55 -24.97 1.26 -7.33
N LEU A 56 -26.14 1.20 -6.70
CA LEU A 56 -26.89 2.40 -6.31
C LEU A 56 -26.08 3.24 -5.32
N THR A 57 -25.44 2.60 -4.35
CA THR A 57 -24.59 3.26 -3.34
C THR A 57 -23.37 3.90 -3.99
N ALA A 58 -22.65 3.17 -4.84
CA ALA A 58 -21.47 3.69 -5.54
C ALA A 58 -21.81 4.91 -6.40
N LYS A 59 -22.93 4.87 -7.12
CA LYS A 59 -23.39 6.00 -7.94
C LYS A 59 -23.78 7.22 -7.09
N ARG A 60 -24.53 7.02 -6.01
CA ARG A 60 -24.87 8.11 -5.08
C ARG A 60 -23.63 8.71 -4.44
N LEU A 61 -22.69 7.88 -4.03
CA LEU A 61 -21.43 8.32 -3.44
C LEU A 61 -20.59 9.11 -4.47
N ASN A 62 -20.57 8.70 -5.74
CA ASN A 62 -19.95 9.49 -6.80
C ASN A 62 -20.57 10.87 -6.94
N ASN A 63 -21.90 10.99 -6.91
CA ASN A 63 -22.54 12.31 -6.96
C ASN A 63 -22.16 13.20 -5.75
N VAL A 64 -22.00 12.59 -4.57
CA VAL A 64 -21.52 13.31 -3.37
C VAL A 64 -20.08 13.78 -3.59
N TYR A 65 -19.21 12.92 -4.12
CA TYR A 65 -17.85 13.31 -4.46
C TYR A 65 -17.81 14.41 -5.53
N ASP A 66 -18.66 14.38 -6.54
CA ASP A 66 -18.73 15.45 -7.56
C ASP A 66 -19.15 16.79 -6.92
N ALA A 67 -20.08 16.77 -5.97
CA ALA A 67 -20.45 17.95 -5.20
C ALA A 67 -19.29 18.44 -4.32
N PHE A 68 -18.58 17.53 -3.65
CA PHE A 68 -17.40 17.87 -2.84
C PHE A 68 -16.25 18.41 -3.69
N ALA A 69 -16.04 17.88 -4.90
CA ALA A 69 -15.04 18.34 -5.84
C ALA A 69 -15.29 19.81 -6.23
N LYS A 70 -16.56 20.16 -6.54
CA LYS A 70 -16.95 21.54 -6.82
C LYS A 70 -16.65 22.47 -5.64
N ILE A 71 -17.07 22.08 -4.44
CA ILE A 71 -16.82 22.88 -3.23
C ILE A 71 -15.31 23.05 -3.01
N TYR A 72 -14.54 21.97 -3.14
CA TYR A 72 -13.08 22.01 -2.98
C TYR A 72 -12.42 22.93 -4.01
N ASP A 73 -12.80 22.82 -5.29
CA ASP A 73 -12.25 23.65 -6.35
C ASP A 73 -12.55 25.14 -6.17
N GLU A 74 -13.75 25.47 -5.71
CA GLU A 74 -14.15 26.85 -5.41
C GLU A 74 -13.43 27.41 -4.18
N THR A 75 -13.02 26.56 -3.24
CA THR A 75 -12.55 26.98 -1.91
C THR A 75 -11.06 26.74 -1.65
N LYS A 76 -10.33 26.06 -2.54
CA LYS A 76 -8.88 25.78 -2.38
C LYS A 76 -8.02 27.03 -2.19
N ALA A 77 -8.31 28.12 -2.90
CA ALA A 77 -7.58 29.38 -2.72
C ALA A 77 -7.82 30.00 -1.33
N LEU A 78 -9.03 29.85 -0.79
CA LEU A 78 -9.36 30.28 0.56
C LEU A 78 -8.66 29.40 1.60
N LEU A 79 -8.55 28.09 1.38
CA LEU A 79 -7.83 27.17 2.26
C LEU A 79 -6.34 27.56 2.38
N VAL A 80 -5.68 27.87 1.27
CA VAL A 80 -4.30 28.40 1.26
C VAL A 80 -4.23 29.69 2.08
N THR A 81 -5.13 30.63 1.83
CA THR A 81 -5.18 31.92 2.54
C THR A 81 -5.33 31.72 4.04
N LEU A 82 -6.28 30.89 4.48
CA LEU A 82 -6.51 30.62 5.90
C LEU A 82 -5.28 30.01 6.56
N LYS A 83 -4.61 29.08 5.88
CA LYS A 83 -3.37 28.48 6.38
C LYS A 83 -2.24 29.50 6.52
N ASP A 84 -2.04 30.38 5.53
CA ASP A 84 -0.99 31.40 5.56
C ASP A 84 -1.16 32.36 6.75
N TYR A 85 -2.40 32.71 7.08
CA TYR A 85 -2.73 33.50 8.28
C TYR A 85 -2.85 32.67 9.57
N ARG A 86 -2.49 31.37 9.54
CA ARG A 86 -2.60 30.43 10.67
C ARG A 86 -4.00 30.35 11.28
N MET A 87 -5.02 30.58 10.46
CA MET A 87 -6.42 30.45 10.84
C MET A 87 -6.89 29.02 10.57
N LYS A 88 -7.63 28.45 11.53
CA LYS A 88 -8.21 27.12 11.37
C LYS A 88 -9.37 27.19 10.35
N PRO A 89 -9.34 26.40 9.26
CA PRO A 89 -10.46 26.38 8.34
C PRO A 89 -11.73 25.80 8.99
N PRO A 90 -12.92 26.32 8.66
CA PRO A 90 -14.17 25.76 9.14
C PRO A 90 -14.39 24.34 8.58
N GLN A 91 -15.05 23.49 9.37
CA GLN A 91 -15.29 22.08 9.03
C GLN A 91 -16.04 21.89 7.71
N SER A 92 -16.92 22.84 7.36
CA SER A 92 -17.63 22.83 6.08
C SER A 92 -16.72 22.90 4.85
N LEU A 93 -15.50 23.42 4.99
CA LEU A 93 -14.48 23.45 3.93
C LEU A 93 -13.51 22.28 4.02
N LEU A 94 -13.22 21.80 5.23
CA LEU A 94 -12.30 20.68 5.45
C LEU A 94 -12.86 19.36 4.96
N VAL A 95 -14.10 19.03 5.30
CA VAL A 95 -14.70 17.72 4.98
C VAL A 95 -14.70 17.42 3.46
N PRO A 96 -15.13 18.34 2.58
CA PRO A 96 -15.03 18.11 1.13
C PRO A 96 -13.59 17.96 0.66
N ALA A 97 -12.68 18.78 1.17
CA ALA A 97 -11.29 18.80 0.75
C ALA A 97 -10.54 17.52 1.15
N GLU A 98 -10.73 17.06 2.39
CA GLU A 98 -10.23 15.78 2.89
C GLU A 98 -10.77 14.62 2.06
N ALA A 99 -12.07 14.59 1.78
CA ALA A 99 -12.70 13.52 1.00
C ALA A 99 -12.11 13.43 -0.41
N ILE A 100 -11.89 14.56 -1.08
CA ILE A 100 -11.32 14.61 -2.43
C ILE A 100 -9.85 14.20 -2.45
N LEU A 101 -9.03 14.76 -1.56
CA LEU A 101 -7.60 14.45 -1.52
C LEU A 101 -7.34 12.99 -1.10
N ASN A 102 -8.13 12.44 -0.17
CA ASN A 102 -8.05 11.01 0.19
C ASN A 102 -8.43 10.10 -0.98
N ARG A 103 -9.50 10.44 -1.72
CA ARG A 103 -9.89 9.71 -2.92
C ARG A 103 -8.79 9.76 -3.98
N GLN A 104 -8.27 10.95 -4.28
CA GLN A 104 -7.16 11.13 -5.23
C GLN A 104 -5.93 10.33 -4.82
N LEU A 105 -5.54 10.38 -3.54
CA LEU A 105 -4.41 9.60 -3.05
C LEU A 105 -4.64 8.10 -3.25
N THR A 106 -5.84 7.61 -2.94
CA THR A 106 -6.22 6.20 -3.13
C THR A 106 -6.16 5.80 -4.60
N GLU A 107 -6.64 6.65 -5.51
CA GLU A 107 -6.58 6.43 -6.95
C GLU A 107 -5.12 6.41 -7.47
N GLU A 108 -4.27 7.33 -7.01
CA GLU A 108 -2.85 7.37 -7.39
C GLU A 108 -2.09 6.14 -6.85
N VAL A 109 -2.36 5.71 -5.62
CA VAL A 109 -1.80 4.45 -5.06
C VAL A 109 -2.26 3.23 -5.86
N SER A 110 -3.52 3.20 -6.29
CA SER A 110 -4.07 2.10 -7.08
C SER A 110 -3.50 2.02 -8.51
N ARG A 111 -3.11 3.17 -9.09
CA ARG A 111 -2.50 3.26 -10.42
C ARG A 111 -0.99 3.14 -10.40
N TRP A 112 -0.37 3.27 -9.23
CA TRP A 112 1.07 3.17 -9.07
C TRP A 112 1.55 1.77 -9.46
N GLU A 113 2.60 1.73 -10.29
CA GLU A 113 3.18 0.50 -10.83
C GLU A 113 3.90 -0.37 -9.78
N ARG A 114 3.91 0.03 -8.50
CA ARG A 114 4.69 -0.61 -7.42
C ARG A 114 6.18 -0.71 -7.78
N SER A 115 6.73 0.40 -8.28
CA SER A 115 8.15 0.52 -8.65
C SER A 115 8.93 1.30 -7.59
N LEU A 116 10.21 0.97 -7.41
CA LEU A 116 11.13 1.72 -6.55
C LEU A 116 11.56 3.07 -7.14
N GLU A 117 11.26 3.31 -8.42
CA GLU A 117 11.68 4.50 -9.15
C GLU A 117 10.94 5.76 -8.70
N HIS A 118 11.67 6.88 -8.58
CA HIS A 118 11.09 8.16 -8.17
C HIS A 118 9.96 8.64 -9.09
N SER A 119 10.12 8.42 -10.40
CA SER A 119 9.14 8.83 -11.41
C SER A 119 7.77 8.17 -11.21
N SER A 120 7.74 6.96 -10.64
CA SER A 120 6.50 6.23 -10.38
C SER A 120 5.67 6.86 -9.25
N LEU A 121 6.28 7.68 -8.38
CA LEU A 121 5.65 8.28 -7.21
C LEU A 121 5.12 9.70 -7.45
N ILE A 122 5.24 10.24 -8.67
CA ILE A 122 4.90 11.64 -8.97
C ILE A 122 3.44 11.97 -8.59
N GLY A 123 2.50 11.08 -8.93
CA GLY A 123 1.08 11.26 -8.62
C GLY A 123 0.79 11.30 -7.12
N ILE A 124 1.30 10.31 -6.38
CA ILE A 124 1.19 10.22 -4.92
C ILE A 124 1.80 11.46 -4.25
N LYS A 125 3.03 11.83 -4.67
CA LYS A 125 3.75 13.00 -4.15
C LYS A 125 2.96 14.28 -4.37
N ARG A 126 2.37 14.47 -5.56
CA ARG A 126 1.56 15.65 -5.89
C ARG A 126 0.39 15.80 -4.93
N VAL A 127 -0.39 14.75 -4.71
CA VAL A 127 -1.57 14.81 -3.82
C VAL A 127 -1.17 15.12 -2.38
N ILE A 128 -0.11 14.48 -1.87
CA ILE A 128 0.39 14.75 -0.51
C ILE A 128 0.90 16.19 -0.38
N GLN A 129 1.60 16.70 -1.39
CA GLN A 129 2.08 18.08 -1.40
C GLN A 129 0.92 19.09 -1.47
N GLU A 130 -0.10 18.82 -2.26
CA GLU A 130 -1.31 19.65 -2.34
C GLU A 130 -2.04 19.70 -0.99
N ALA A 131 -2.27 18.54 -0.35
CA ALA A 131 -2.85 18.48 0.98
C ALA A 131 -2.03 19.27 2.00
N ALA A 132 -0.71 19.11 1.98
CA ALA A 132 0.20 19.86 2.83
C ALA A 132 0.12 21.36 2.54
N GLN A 133 0.04 21.79 1.29
CA GLN A 133 -0.10 23.21 0.89
C GLN A 133 -1.39 23.81 1.44
N HIS A 134 -2.48 23.06 1.44
CA HIS A 134 -3.80 23.50 1.94
C HIS A 134 -3.97 23.32 3.45
N GLY A 135 -3.01 22.69 4.14
CA GLY A 135 -3.07 22.47 5.59
C GLY A 135 -4.08 21.39 5.97
N ILE A 136 -4.30 20.43 5.09
CA ILE A 136 -5.28 19.35 5.23
C ILE A 136 -4.53 18.07 5.60
N GLU A 137 -5.06 17.37 6.61
CA GLU A 137 -4.59 16.03 6.96
C GLU A 137 -5.30 15.00 6.08
N ILE A 138 -4.53 14.08 5.50
CA ILE A 138 -5.02 13.00 4.65
C ILE A 138 -4.55 11.67 5.18
N ASP A 139 -5.36 10.64 5.02
CA ASP A 139 -5.05 9.28 5.38
C ASP A 139 -4.05 8.68 4.38
N ARG A 140 -2.88 8.30 4.90
CA ARG A 140 -1.79 7.72 4.11
C ARG A 140 -1.63 6.22 4.36
N SER A 141 -2.56 5.60 5.08
CA SER A 141 -2.46 4.20 5.51
C SER A 141 -2.38 3.24 4.31
N ALA A 142 -3.16 3.48 3.26
CA ALA A 142 -3.11 2.66 2.05
C ALA A 142 -1.75 2.75 1.33
N ALA A 143 -1.17 3.96 1.25
CA ALA A 143 0.16 4.17 0.67
C ALA A 143 1.25 3.52 1.53
N SER A 144 1.18 3.72 2.86
CA SER A 144 2.07 3.13 3.86
C SER A 144 2.11 1.61 3.75
N HIS A 145 0.93 0.98 3.71
CA HIS A 145 0.81 -0.47 3.56
C HIS A 145 1.41 -0.95 2.23
N SER A 146 1.01 -0.34 1.10
CA SER A 146 1.50 -0.73 -0.22
C SER A 146 3.01 -0.56 -0.37
N PHE A 147 3.58 0.49 0.22
CA PHE A 147 5.02 0.73 0.18
C PHE A 147 5.79 -0.26 1.04
N THR A 148 5.25 -0.59 2.21
CA THR A 148 5.83 -1.58 3.12
C THR A 148 5.88 -2.94 2.43
N GLU A 149 4.77 -3.38 1.83
CA GLU A 149 4.74 -4.64 1.06
C GLU A 149 5.79 -4.66 -0.05
N LEU A 150 5.88 -3.59 -0.84
CA LEU A 150 6.89 -3.50 -1.91
C LEU A 150 8.30 -3.64 -1.34
N VAL A 151 8.62 -2.93 -0.25
CA VAL A 151 9.94 -3.03 0.39
C VAL A 151 10.23 -4.45 0.83
N LEU A 152 9.28 -5.14 1.48
CA LEU A 152 9.44 -6.53 1.91
C LEU A 152 9.71 -7.46 0.71
N GLU A 153 8.92 -7.34 -0.37
CA GLU A 153 9.11 -8.12 -1.60
C GLU A 153 10.51 -7.88 -2.21
N GLN A 154 10.98 -6.63 -2.24
CA GLN A 154 12.28 -6.31 -2.79
C GLN A 154 13.43 -6.76 -1.89
N ILE A 155 13.26 -6.75 -0.56
CA ILE A 155 14.22 -7.33 0.39
C ILE A 155 14.40 -8.82 0.09
N GLU A 156 13.31 -9.57 -0.08
CA GLU A 156 13.37 -10.99 -0.41
C GLU A 156 14.14 -11.24 -1.71
N ARG A 157 13.78 -10.52 -2.78
CA ARG A 157 14.49 -10.61 -4.07
C ARG A 157 15.97 -10.25 -3.94
N ALA A 158 16.31 -9.23 -3.15
CA ALA A 158 17.70 -8.82 -2.93
C ALA A 158 18.50 -9.91 -2.21
N VAL A 159 17.90 -10.57 -1.21
CA VAL A 159 18.52 -11.67 -0.46
C VAL A 159 18.72 -12.91 -1.33
N GLU A 160 17.71 -13.32 -2.09
CA GLU A 160 17.78 -14.47 -2.99
C GLU A 160 18.84 -14.28 -4.08
N SER A 161 18.85 -13.10 -4.70
CA SER A 161 19.78 -12.79 -5.80
C SER A 161 21.17 -12.31 -5.34
N ARG A 162 21.35 -12.06 -4.03
CA ARG A 162 22.56 -11.44 -3.45
C ARG A 162 22.97 -10.15 -4.17
N ASN A 163 21.98 -9.34 -4.55
CA ASN A 163 22.18 -8.16 -5.38
C ASN A 163 22.28 -6.88 -4.54
N ALA A 164 23.50 -6.38 -4.36
CA ALA A 164 23.76 -5.14 -3.63
C ALA A 164 23.06 -3.91 -4.24
N ASN A 165 22.86 -3.87 -5.56
CA ASN A 165 22.21 -2.72 -6.20
C ASN A 165 20.71 -2.67 -5.88
N LEU A 166 20.05 -3.82 -5.65
CA LEU A 166 18.66 -3.85 -5.18
C LEU A 166 18.57 -3.30 -3.75
N VAL A 167 19.55 -3.60 -2.90
CA VAL A 167 19.62 -3.02 -1.55
C VAL A 167 19.75 -1.50 -1.60
N ASP A 168 20.61 -0.98 -2.49
CA ASP A 168 20.74 0.46 -2.71
C ASP A 168 19.43 1.09 -3.23
N ALA A 169 18.71 0.40 -4.12
CA ALA A 169 17.41 0.87 -4.61
C ALA A 169 16.34 0.90 -3.50
N ILE A 170 16.31 -0.10 -2.62
CA ILE A 170 15.42 -0.15 -1.46
C ILE A 170 15.73 1.01 -0.50
N LEU A 171 17.00 1.23 -0.16
CA LEU A 171 17.43 2.35 0.68
C LEU A 171 16.97 3.70 0.12
N ASN A 172 17.18 3.92 -1.19
CA ASN A 172 16.73 5.15 -1.84
C ASN A 172 15.20 5.30 -1.78
N PHE A 173 14.46 4.20 -1.98
CA PHE A 173 13.00 4.24 -1.89
C PHE A 173 12.51 4.56 -0.46
N VAL A 174 13.17 4.03 0.57
CA VAL A 174 12.87 4.35 1.98
C VAL A 174 13.11 5.83 2.29
N GLU A 175 14.15 6.44 1.72
CA GLU A 175 14.37 7.89 1.84
C GLU A 175 13.31 8.71 1.08
N LEU A 176 12.91 8.23 -0.09
CA LEU A 176 11.86 8.86 -0.88
C LEU A 176 10.51 8.83 -0.15
N SER A 177 10.14 7.70 0.45
CA SER A 177 8.90 7.57 1.21
C SER A 177 8.87 8.53 2.40
N ALA A 178 9.99 8.65 3.13
CA ALA A 178 10.14 9.62 4.22
C ALA A 178 10.01 11.08 3.72
N THR A 179 10.63 11.40 2.58
CA THR A 179 10.57 12.74 1.96
C THR A 179 9.15 13.12 1.56
N ILE A 180 8.36 12.18 1.04
CA ILE A 180 6.95 12.42 0.71
C ILE A 180 6.01 12.21 1.92
N ASN A 181 6.57 12.03 3.12
CA ASN A 181 5.84 11.89 4.38
C ASN A 181 4.87 10.69 4.40
N VAL A 182 5.27 9.58 3.77
CA VAL A 182 4.62 8.26 3.90
C VAL A 182 5.48 7.40 4.82
N LYS A 183 4.95 7.13 6.02
CA LYS A 183 5.65 6.30 7.01
C LYS A 183 5.53 4.83 6.63
N LEU A 184 6.64 4.10 6.63
CA LEU A 184 6.65 2.66 6.46
C LEU A 184 6.39 1.98 7.82
N ASP A 185 5.89 0.75 7.79
CA ASP A 185 5.85 -0.10 8.98
C ASP A 185 7.26 -0.64 9.26
N GLU A 186 8.01 0.13 10.05
CA GLU A 186 9.39 -0.20 10.40
C GLU A 186 9.48 -1.51 11.19
N SER A 187 8.52 -1.83 12.05
CA SER A 187 8.53 -3.07 12.84
C SER A 187 8.48 -4.31 11.95
N THR A 188 7.54 -4.33 11.00
CA THR A 188 7.43 -5.46 10.07
C THR A 188 8.68 -5.60 9.20
N ILE A 189 9.27 -4.48 8.78
CA ILE A 189 10.51 -4.50 7.99
C ILE A 189 11.70 -4.98 8.83
N GLN A 190 11.82 -4.55 10.09
CA GLN A 190 12.88 -4.97 11.01
C GLN A 190 12.84 -6.48 11.26
N ASP A 191 11.66 -7.04 11.54
CA ASP A 191 11.49 -8.47 11.77
C ASP A 191 11.97 -9.27 10.55
N ARG A 192 11.61 -8.82 9.35
CA ARG A 192 12.02 -9.49 8.11
C ARG A 192 13.52 -9.36 7.85
N ILE A 193 14.12 -8.20 8.11
CA ILE A 193 15.58 -8.01 7.99
C ILE A 193 16.31 -8.94 8.96
N PHE A 194 15.85 -9.04 10.22
CA PHE A 194 16.48 -9.88 11.24
C PHE A 194 16.52 -11.36 10.83
N GLU A 195 15.40 -11.92 10.36
CA GLU A 195 15.33 -13.29 9.87
C GLU A 195 16.35 -13.57 8.75
N HIS A 196 16.57 -12.59 7.87
CA HIS A 196 17.56 -12.72 6.80
C HIS A 196 18.98 -12.51 7.30
N MET A 197 19.23 -11.59 8.24
CA MET A 197 20.55 -11.44 8.85
C MET A 197 21.02 -12.74 9.50
N GLU A 198 20.14 -13.45 10.22
CA GLU A 198 20.46 -14.77 10.76
C GLU A 198 20.89 -15.75 9.67
N LYS A 199 20.18 -15.81 8.53
CA LYS A 199 20.53 -16.72 7.43
C LYS A 199 21.81 -16.31 6.69
N ILE A 200 22.09 -15.02 6.58
CA ILE A 200 23.22 -14.49 5.82
C ILE A 200 24.53 -14.63 6.61
N PHE A 201 24.45 -14.45 7.93
CA PHE A 201 25.62 -14.41 8.82
C PHE A 201 25.67 -15.56 9.83
N ALA A 202 24.72 -16.51 9.79
CA ALA A 202 24.82 -17.72 10.60
C ALA A 202 26.19 -18.36 10.39
N PRO A 203 26.90 -18.71 11.47
CA PRO A 203 28.06 -19.58 11.35
C PRO A 203 27.57 -20.85 10.68
N GLY A 204 28.11 -21.17 9.49
CA GLY A 204 27.67 -22.34 8.75
C GLY A 204 27.66 -23.55 9.69
N GLU A 205 26.61 -24.38 9.61
CA GLU A 205 26.37 -25.57 10.43
C GLU A 205 27.47 -26.67 10.31
N GLY A 206 28.68 -26.32 9.89
CA GLY A 206 29.86 -27.16 9.86
C GLY A 206 30.78 -27.05 11.09
N GLU A 207 30.55 -26.13 12.03
CA GLU A 207 31.41 -25.97 13.22
C GLU A 207 30.86 -26.60 14.51
N THR A 208 29.55 -26.85 14.63
CA THR A 208 28.95 -27.42 15.85
C THR A 208 28.95 -28.94 15.94
N MET A 209 29.38 -29.68 14.90
CA MET A 209 29.56 -31.15 14.97
C MET A 209 31.02 -31.62 15.15
N ARG A 210 31.98 -30.72 15.38
CA ARG A 210 33.41 -31.10 15.47
C ARG A 210 33.99 -31.18 16.88
N GLU A 211 33.22 -30.87 17.92
CA GLU A 211 33.71 -30.96 19.31
C GLU A 211 33.44 -32.31 19.99
N GLU A 212 32.63 -33.21 19.42
CA GLU A 212 32.40 -34.55 20.03
C GLU A 212 33.09 -35.73 19.34
N LYS A 213 33.83 -35.53 18.23
CA LYS A 213 34.56 -36.63 17.56
C LYS A 213 35.93 -36.25 17.02
N THR A 214 36.84 -35.74 17.85
CA THR A 214 38.29 -35.81 17.54
C THR A 214 39.17 -35.87 18.78
N ALA A 215 39.04 -36.94 19.57
CA ALA A 215 40.17 -37.50 20.31
C ALA A 215 40.80 -38.64 19.49
N LYS A 216 41.39 -38.31 18.33
CA LYS A 216 42.52 -39.05 17.72
C LYS A 216 42.92 -38.48 16.37
N LYS A 217 44.25 -38.36 16.24
CA LYS A 217 45.08 -38.15 15.05
C LYS A 217 45.21 -36.71 14.51
N ALA A 218 46.34 -36.15 14.95
CA ALA A 218 47.23 -35.27 14.21
C ALA A 218 47.15 -35.44 12.67
N GLY A 219 46.95 -34.31 12.01
CA GLY A 219 46.93 -34.18 10.56
C GLY A 219 46.66 -32.74 10.19
N SER A 220 47.72 -31.96 10.09
CA SER A 220 47.75 -30.60 9.57
C SER A 220 46.89 -30.46 8.31
N SER A 221 45.81 -29.67 8.39
CA SER A 221 45.20 -29.00 7.24
C SER A 221 44.44 -27.78 7.74
N LYS A 222 45.15 -26.64 7.69
CA LYS A 222 44.61 -25.29 7.84
C LYS A 222 43.59 -25.08 6.71
N LYS A 223 42.33 -25.46 6.92
CA LYS A 223 41.23 -25.16 6.00
C LYS A 223 41.01 -23.65 6.07
N LYS A 224 41.54 -22.91 5.09
CA LYS A 224 41.24 -21.49 4.88
C LYS A 224 39.72 -21.34 4.80
N ALA A 225 39.14 -20.52 5.68
CA ALA A 225 37.83 -19.95 5.48
C ALA A 225 37.80 -19.37 4.05
N SER A 226 36.88 -19.88 3.22
CA SER A 226 36.67 -19.36 1.87
C SER A 226 36.31 -17.89 2.00
N ARG A 227 37.20 -16.99 1.56
CA ARG A 227 36.88 -15.56 1.52
C ARG A 227 35.64 -15.38 0.65
N PRO A 228 34.57 -14.73 1.13
CA PRO A 228 33.40 -14.47 0.32
C PRO A 228 33.81 -13.73 -0.96
N GLY A 229 33.16 -14.05 -2.07
CA GLY A 229 33.42 -13.38 -3.34
C GLY A 229 33.19 -11.87 -3.19
N ARG A 230 33.92 -11.04 -3.95
CA ARG A 230 33.81 -9.55 -3.87
C ARG A 230 32.35 -9.04 -3.96
N LYS A 231 31.48 -9.76 -4.67
CA LYS A 231 30.03 -9.47 -4.78
C LYS A 231 29.26 -9.77 -3.49
N GLU A 232 29.54 -10.91 -2.84
CA GLU A 232 28.90 -11.30 -1.58
C GLU A 232 29.30 -10.36 -0.43
N ALA A 233 30.58 -9.96 -0.38
CA ALA A 233 31.06 -8.99 0.60
C ALA A 233 30.36 -7.63 0.44
N LYS A 234 30.22 -7.15 -0.81
CA LYS A 234 29.49 -5.91 -1.11
C LYS A 234 28.01 -6.02 -0.74
N PHE A 235 27.37 -7.16 -1.02
CA PHE A 235 25.98 -7.40 -0.63
C PHE A 235 25.81 -7.36 0.88
N ALA A 236 26.64 -8.09 1.62
CA ALA A 236 26.58 -8.14 3.09
C ALA A 236 26.77 -6.74 3.71
N GLU A 237 27.72 -5.95 3.20
CA GLU A 237 27.94 -4.56 3.63
C GLU A 237 26.70 -3.69 3.39
N ARG A 238 26.11 -3.75 2.19
CA ARG A 238 24.90 -2.98 1.88
C ARG A 238 23.69 -3.44 2.70
N PHE A 239 23.55 -4.74 2.93
CA PHE A 239 22.46 -5.29 3.72
C PHE A 239 22.55 -4.89 5.19
N VAL A 240 23.77 -4.76 5.73
CA VAL A 240 24.02 -4.18 7.05
C VAL A 240 23.60 -2.70 7.08
N ALA A 241 23.95 -1.91 6.07
CA ALA A 241 23.51 -0.52 5.99
C ALA A 241 21.98 -0.38 5.93
N LEU A 242 21.30 -1.31 5.24
CA LEU A 242 19.84 -1.40 5.27
C LEU A 242 19.32 -1.69 6.68
N ALA A 243 19.93 -2.62 7.42
CA ALA A 243 19.54 -2.91 8.79
C ALA A 243 19.75 -1.69 9.71
N GLU A 244 20.88 -0.99 9.61
CA GLU A 244 21.16 0.24 10.36
C GLU A 244 20.15 1.33 10.09
N ARG A 245 19.68 1.45 8.84
CA ARG A 245 18.65 2.42 8.47
C ARG A 245 17.32 2.20 9.20
N PHE A 246 17.02 0.96 9.56
CA PHE A 246 15.87 0.61 10.38
C PHE A 246 16.24 0.50 11.88
N ASN A 247 17.29 1.22 12.33
CA ASN A 247 17.76 1.24 13.72
C ASN A 247 18.12 -0.15 14.28
N PHE A 248 18.54 -1.07 13.43
CA PHE A 248 18.98 -2.38 13.89
C PHE A 248 20.39 -2.31 14.50
N GLY A 249 20.60 -2.95 15.65
CA GLY A 249 21.93 -3.06 16.27
C GLY A 249 22.83 -4.00 15.48
N THR A 250 23.67 -3.46 14.59
CA THR A 250 24.51 -4.25 13.66
C THR A 250 25.86 -4.67 14.22
N SER A 251 26.23 -4.22 15.42
CA SER A 251 27.54 -4.48 16.05
C SER A 251 27.87 -5.97 16.20
N LYS A 252 26.87 -6.83 16.43
CA LYS A 252 27.03 -8.29 16.50
C LYS A 252 27.41 -8.94 15.16
N TRP A 253 27.11 -8.29 14.04
CA TRP A 253 27.14 -8.89 12.70
C TRP A 253 28.33 -8.43 11.85
N LEU A 254 28.91 -7.27 12.18
CA LEU A 254 30.08 -6.73 11.48
C LEU A 254 31.41 -7.35 11.89
N GLY A 255 31.46 -8.11 12.99
CA GLY A 255 32.61 -8.87 13.48
C GLY A 255 33.90 -8.06 13.49
N ASP A 256 34.16 -7.33 14.58
CA ASP A 256 35.41 -6.61 14.90
C ASP A 256 36.30 -6.29 13.68
N ARG A 257 35.82 -5.39 12.83
CA ARG A 257 36.65 -4.72 11.83
C ARG A 257 37.02 -3.33 12.34
N SER A 258 37.81 -3.29 13.40
CA SER A 258 38.75 -2.19 13.68
C SER A 258 40.13 -2.58 13.16
#